data_AF-A0AAW0J3R0-F1
#
_entry.id   AF-A0AAW0J3R0-F1
#
_cell.length_a   1.000
_cell.length_b   1.000
_cell.length_c   1.000
_cell.angle_alpha   90.00
_cell.angle_beta   90.00
_cell.angle_gamma   90.00
#
_symmetry.space_group_name_H-M   'P 1'
#
loop_
_entity.id
_entity.type
_entity.pdbx_description
1 polymer ?
#
loop_
_entity_poly.entity_id
_entity_poly.type
_entity_poly.pdbx_seq_one_letter_code
_entity_poly.pdbx_strand_id
1 'polypeptide(L)'
;MNNHSSTLTVSWQGKPGHHLKTKLCGFMRPKCHPIFFCSNINSADVVRLNIYSAFLVCAMKFQCFIAMFFIVFVDCLVRYMYKLIKKRMRSAYRYSDIRPILQLGEEEIGWLGLYAYIQVLKRKESQHKQLLSLLRCELAHKIHKSEPLPSQLKYAVDASHSSLMWKIKY
;
A
#
# COMPACT_ATOMS: atom_id res chain seq x y z
N MET A 1 -17.64 11.63 -22.96
CA MET A 1 -17.16 11.92 -21.58
C MET A 1 -17.62 10.78 -20.70
N ASN A 2 -16.76 9.80 -20.43
CA ASN A 2 -17.15 8.58 -19.70
C ASN A 2 -17.04 8.81 -18.19
N ASN A 3 -18.18 8.60 -17.52
CA ASN A 3 -18.37 8.68 -16.09
C ASN A 3 -17.64 7.50 -15.42
N HIS A 4 -16.46 7.73 -14.83
CA HIS A 4 -15.68 6.70 -14.12
C HIS A 4 -16.13 6.52 -12.66
N SER A 5 -17.43 6.58 -12.39
CA SER A 5 -18.03 6.05 -11.17
C SER A 5 -18.16 4.52 -11.30
N SER A 6 -17.04 3.80 -11.30
CA SER A 6 -17.08 2.35 -11.14
C SER A 6 -17.46 2.03 -9.69
N THR A 7 -18.77 1.95 -9.47
CA THR A 7 -19.45 1.72 -8.19
C THR A 7 -18.84 0.52 -7.46
N LEU A 8 -18.41 0.77 -6.23
CA LEU A 8 -17.96 -0.23 -5.26
C LEU A 8 -19.17 -0.99 -4.69
N THR A 9 -19.80 -1.86 -5.46
CA THR A 9 -20.66 -2.91 -4.88
C THR A 9 -19.75 -4.04 -4.40
N VAL A 10 -19.47 -4.09 -3.09
CA VAL A 10 -19.10 -5.35 -2.44
C VAL A 10 -20.43 -6.06 -2.19
N SER A 11 -20.58 -7.28 -2.68
CA SER A 11 -21.78 -8.07 -2.38
C SER A 11 -21.83 -8.30 -0.86
N TRP A 12 -22.87 -7.74 -0.24
CA TRP A 12 -23.18 -7.89 1.19
C TRP A 12 -23.78 -9.27 1.50
N GLN A 13 -24.07 -10.09 0.48
CA GLN A 13 -24.53 -11.46 0.66
C GLN A 13 -23.34 -12.40 0.93
N GLY A 14 -23.49 -13.27 1.92
CA GLY A 14 -22.51 -14.32 2.25
C GLY A 14 -21.39 -13.86 3.19
N LYS A 15 -20.14 -13.89 2.71
CA LYS A 15 -18.92 -13.62 3.52
C LYS A 15 -18.31 -12.24 3.17
N PRO A 16 -18.91 -11.11 3.61
CA PRO A 16 -18.51 -9.76 3.19
C PRO A 16 -17.04 -9.44 3.52
N GLY A 17 -16.52 -9.92 4.67
CA GLY A 17 -15.11 -9.76 5.02
C GLY A 17 -14.15 -10.48 4.07
N HIS A 18 -14.52 -11.66 3.55
CA HIS A 18 -13.73 -12.39 2.56
C HIS A 18 -13.76 -11.66 1.20
N HIS A 19 -14.92 -11.20 0.76
CA HIS A 19 -15.05 -10.41 -0.47
C HIS A 19 -14.25 -9.11 -0.40
N LEU A 20 -14.33 -8.41 0.73
CA LEU A 20 -13.53 -7.22 1.00
C LEU A 20 -12.04 -7.54 0.95
N LYS A 21 -11.59 -8.57 1.67
CA LYS A 21 -10.19 -9.03 1.64
C LYS A 21 -9.73 -9.32 0.21
N THR A 22 -10.47 -10.12 -0.55
CA THR A 22 -10.12 -10.47 -1.94
C THR A 22 -10.08 -9.25 -2.85
N LYS A 23 -11.01 -8.30 -2.71
CA LYS A 23 -11.06 -7.08 -3.52
C LYS A 23 -9.89 -6.14 -3.19
N LEU A 24 -9.60 -5.94 -1.91
CA LEU A 24 -8.42 -5.20 -1.46
C LEU A 24 -7.13 -5.87 -1.94
N CYS A 25 -7.02 -7.18 -1.78
CA CYS A 25 -5.92 -7.99 -2.32
C CYS A 25 -5.77 -7.86 -3.85
N GLY A 26 -6.88 -7.70 -4.57
CA GLY A 26 -6.91 -7.44 -6.01
C GLY A 26 -6.40 -6.05 -6.39
N PHE A 27 -6.74 -5.00 -5.63
CA PHE A 27 -6.20 -3.65 -5.81
C PHE A 27 -4.72 -3.57 -5.44
N MET A 28 -4.31 -4.33 -4.43
CA MET A 28 -2.94 -4.43 -3.95
C MET A 28 -2.03 -5.24 -4.88
N ARG A 29 -2.57 -6.00 -5.84
CA ARG A 29 -1.77 -6.74 -6.81
C ARG A 29 -1.07 -5.70 -7.71
N PRO A 30 0.27 -5.52 -7.64
CA PRO A 30 0.95 -4.53 -8.46
C PRO A 30 0.54 -4.79 -9.92
N LYS A 31 0.12 -3.79 -10.68
CA LYS A 31 -0.09 -4.01 -12.12
C LYS A 31 1.23 -3.88 -12.89
N CYS A 32 2.28 -3.44 -12.22
CA CYS A 32 3.63 -3.30 -12.72
C CYS A 32 4.44 -4.62 -12.65
N HIS A 33 5.48 -4.68 -13.47
CA HIS A 33 6.39 -5.82 -13.58
C HIS A 33 7.26 -5.95 -12.31
N PRO A 34 7.60 -7.15 -11.83
CA PRO A 34 8.37 -7.32 -10.59
C PRO A 34 9.76 -6.66 -10.60
N ILE A 35 10.27 -6.31 -11.79
CA ILE A 35 11.53 -5.57 -12.00
C ILE A 35 11.60 -4.25 -11.22
N PHE A 36 10.46 -3.56 -11.03
CA PHE A 36 10.40 -2.29 -10.29
C PHE A 36 10.71 -2.45 -8.78
N PHE A 37 10.66 -3.67 -8.25
CA PHE A 37 10.96 -3.96 -6.85
C PHE A 37 12.30 -4.67 -6.68
N CYS A 38 13.06 -4.84 -7.76
CA CYS A 38 14.31 -5.59 -7.76
C CYS A 38 15.48 -4.70 -7.37
N SER A 39 16.10 -4.98 -6.23
CA SER A 39 17.29 -4.29 -5.71
C SER A 39 18.57 -4.52 -6.54
N ASN A 40 18.59 -5.51 -7.44
CA ASN A 40 19.71 -5.69 -8.37
C ASN A 40 19.68 -4.68 -9.54
N ILE A 41 18.52 -4.05 -9.77
CA ILE A 41 18.28 -3.15 -10.91
C ILE A 41 18.03 -1.72 -10.43
N ASN A 42 17.36 -1.58 -9.28
CA ASN A 42 16.97 -0.29 -8.74
C ASN A 42 17.68 -0.04 -7.42
N SER A 43 18.02 1.23 -7.16
CA SER A 43 18.48 1.66 -5.85
C SER A 43 17.43 1.41 -4.76
N ALA A 44 17.88 1.31 -3.51
CA ALA A 44 16.98 1.07 -2.38
C ALA A 44 15.88 2.16 -2.26
N ASP A 45 16.22 3.40 -2.59
CA ASP A 45 15.30 4.54 -2.62
C ASP A 45 14.20 4.38 -3.66
N VAL A 46 14.56 3.96 -4.88
CA VAL A 46 13.60 3.70 -5.96
C VAL A 46 12.71 2.52 -5.61
N VAL A 47 13.25 1.45 -5.01
CA VAL A 47 12.43 0.31 -4.57
C VAL A 47 11.40 0.74 -3.52
N ARG A 48 11.81 1.54 -2.52
CA ARG A 48 10.89 2.10 -1.51
C ARG A 48 9.83 3.01 -2.13
N LEU A 49 10.22 3.89 -3.06
CA LEU A 49 9.30 4.76 -3.78
C LEU A 49 8.26 3.97 -4.59
N ASN A 50 8.70 2.91 -5.27
CA ASN A 50 7.81 2.04 -6.04
C ASN A 50 6.81 1.29 -5.15
N ILE A 51 7.25 0.83 -3.98
CA ILE A 51 6.38 0.19 -2.98
C ILE A 51 5.38 1.21 -2.43
N TYR A 52 5.85 2.41 -2.04
CA TYR A 52 4.99 3.48 -1.56
C TYR A 52 3.94 3.90 -2.59
N SER A 53 4.34 4.05 -3.85
CA SER A 53 3.44 4.41 -4.95
C SER A 53 2.37 3.34 -5.19
N ALA A 54 2.74 2.05 -5.08
CA ALA A 54 1.77 0.95 -5.18
C ALA A 54 0.72 1.04 -4.06
N PHE A 55 1.14 1.38 -2.83
CA PHE A 55 0.23 1.61 -1.72
C PHE A 55 -0.66 2.85 -1.92
N LEU A 56 -0.12 3.96 -2.42
CA LEU A 56 -0.92 5.16 -2.73
C LEU A 56 -2.05 4.84 -3.70
N VAL A 57 -1.75 4.15 -4.80
CA VAL A 57 -2.77 3.76 -5.79
C VAL A 57 -3.84 2.86 -5.18
N CYS A 58 -3.46 1.94 -4.29
CA CYS A 58 -4.44 1.11 -3.61
C CYS A 58 -5.29 1.92 -2.62
N ALA A 59 -4.66 2.79 -1.82
CA ALA A 59 -5.36 3.67 -0.89
C ALA A 59 -6.33 4.61 -1.61
N MET A 60 -5.97 5.14 -2.79
CA MET A 60 -6.87 5.97 -3.60
C MET A 60 -8.11 5.20 -4.10
N LYS A 61 -7.95 3.90 -4.34
CA LYS A 61 -9.06 3.00 -4.70
C LYS A 61 -9.85 2.50 -3.48
N PHE A 62 -9.33 2.72 -2.29
CA PHE A 62 -9.99 2.38 -1.05
C PHE A 62 -11.06 3.44 -0.76
N GLN A 63 -12.32 3.10 -1.02
CA GLN A 63 -13.41 3.86 -0.41
C GLN A 63 -13.77 3.18 0.90
N CYS A 64 -13.95 4.02 1.92
CA CYS A 64 -13.91 3.66 3.33
C CYS A 64 -14.99 2.64 3.71
N PHE A 65 -14.71 1.36 3.48
CA PHE A 65 -15.46 0.27 4.06
C PHE A 65 -15.20 0.25 5.56
N ILE A 66 -16.29 0.28 6.33
CA ILE A 66 -16.43 0.17 7.79
C ILE A 66 -15.08 0.11 8.51
N ALA A 67 -14.70 1.23 9.14
CA ALA A 67 -13.43 1.43 9.84
C ALA A 67 -13.01 0.26 10.76
N MET A 68 -13.98 -0.42 11.39
CA MET A 68 -13.74 -1.59 12.24
C MET A 68 -13.12 -2.79 11.49
N PHE A 69 -13.58 -3.08 10.28
CA PHE A 69 -13.01 -4.18 9.50
C PHE A 69 -11.62 -3.82 8.98
N PHE A 70 -11.40 -2.55 8.64
CA PHE A 70 -10.14 -2.12 8.06
C PHE A 70 -8.95 -2.36 8.99
N ILE A 71 -9.07 -2.11 10.29
CA ILE A 71 -7.96 -2.34 11.25
C ILE A 71 -7.56 -3.81 11.29
N VAL A 72 -8.54 -4.71 11.43
CA VAL A 72 -8.32 -6.16 11.41
C VAL A 72 -7.66 -6.60 10.10
N PHE A 73 -8.02 -5.93 9.00
CA PHE A 73 -7.45 -6.23 7.68
C PHE A 73 -6.13 -5.54 7.39
N VAL A 74 -5.76 -4.41 7.99
CA VAL A 74 -4.55 -3.65 7.67
C VAL A 74 -3.30 -4.49 7.86
N ASP A 75 -3.16 -5.16 9.00
CA ASP A 75 -2.05 -6.07 9.24
C ASP A 75 -2.09 -7.28 8.30
N CYS A 76 -3.28 -7.76 7.96
CA CYS A 76 -3.46 -8.80 6.96
C CYS A 76 -3.11 -8.32 5.55
N LEU A 77 -3.35 -7.05 5.20
CA LEU A 77 -3.10 -6.43 3.90
C LEU A 77 -1.62 -6.13 3.71
N VAL A 78 -0.96 -5.62 4.75
CA VAL A 78 0.49 -5.45 4.79
C VAL A 78 1.17 -6.80 4.62
N ARG A 79 0.81 -7.80 5.45
CA ARG A 79 1.31 -9.19 5.33
C ARG A 79 1.03 -9.78 3.96
N TYR A 80 -0.17 -9.57 3.45
CA TYR A 80 -0.56 -10.05 2.13
C TYR A 80 0.27 -9.39 1.02
N MET A 81 0.49 -8.08 1.10
CA MET A 81 1.29 -7.36 0.11
C MET A 81 2.74 -7.81 0.12
N TYR A 82 3.33 -7.96 1.30
CA TYR A 82 4.67 -8.53 1.46
C TYR A 82 4.79 -9.91 0.78
N LYS A 83 3.85 -10.81 1.09
CA LYS A 83 3.77 -12.14 0.46
C LYS A 83 3.58 -12.06 -1.05
N LEU A 84 2.78 -11.11 -1.54
CA LEU A 84 2.46 -10.98 -2.96
C LEU A 84 3.63 -10.41 -3.76
N ILE A 85 4.35 -9.42 -3.23
CA ILE A 85 5.59 -8.90 -3.82
C ILE A 85 6.62 -10.03 -3.91
N LYS A 86 6.88 -10.74 -2.80
CA LYS A 86 7.79 -11.90 -2.79
C LYS A 86 7.38 -12.99 -3.78
N LYS A 87 6.10 -13.36 -3.83
CA LYS A 87 5.58 -14.38 -4.77
C LYS A 87 5.81 -13.98 -6.22
N ARG A 88 5.58 -12.71 -6.55
CA ARG A 88 5.78 -12.19 -7.91
C ARG A 88 7.23 -12.09 -8.34
N MET A 89 8.11 -11.69 -7.42
CA MET A 89 9.55 -11.70 -7.66
C MET A 89 10.03 -13.13 -7.97
N ARG A 90 9.60 -14.12 -7.18
CA ARG A 90 9.88 -15.54 -7.46
C ARG A 90 9.35 -16.02 -8.81
N SER A 91 8.18 -15.56 -9.25
CA SER A 91 7.65 -15.95 -10.58
C SER A 91 8.38 -15.28 -11.73
N ALA A 92 8.85 -14.04 -11.58
CA ALA A 92 9.63 -13.35 -12.62
C ALA A 92 10.99 -14.03 -12.87
N TYR A 93 11.60 -14.58 -11.81
CA TYR A 93 12.82 -15.38 -11.93
C TYR A 93 12.68 -16.57 -12.90
N ARG A 94 11.49 -17.16 -13.03
CA ARG A 94 11.29 -18.28 -13.98
C ARG A 94 11.43 -17.87 -15.44
N TYR A 95 11.46 -16.57 -15.74
CA TYR A 95 11.48 -16.00 -17.08
C TYR A 95 12.69 -15.08 -17.34
N SER A 96 13.63 -14.96 -16.39
CA SER A 96 14.84 -14.14 -16.54
C SER A 96 15.99 -14.64 -15.68
N ASP A 97 17.24 -14.54 -16.17
CA ASP A 97 18.45 -14.88 -15.40
C ASP A 97 18.71 -13.96 -14.20
N ILE A 98 17.96 -12.85 -14.09
CA ILE A 98 18.03 -11.94 -12.97
C ILE A 98 17.27 -12.52 -11.80
N ARG A 99 17.96 -12.89 -10.71
CA ARG A 99 17.35 -13.27 -9.44
C ARG A 99 16.85 -12.01 -8.71
N PRO A 100 15.55 -11.73 -8.66
CA PRO A 100 15.07 -10.50 -8.06
C PRO A 100 15.18 -10.56 -6.54
N ILE A 101 15.87 -9.57 -5.96
CA ILE A 101 16.09 -9.43 -4.52
C ILE A 101 15.26 -8.24 -4.02
N LEU A 102 14.50 -8.44 -2.94
CA LEU A 102 13.85 -7.37 -2.19
C LEU A 102 14.61 -7.17 -0.89
N GLN A 103 15.40 -6.10 -0.80
CA GLN A 103 16.14 -5.74 0.40
C GLN A 103 15.31 -4.81 1.33
N LEU A 104 14.04 -5.15 1.57
CA LEU A 104 13.20 -4.43 2.54
C LEU A 104 12.54 -5.41 3.51
N GLY A 105 12.52 -5.01 4.78
CA GLY A 105 11.85 -5.72 5.86
C GLY A 105 10.33 -5.63 5.76
N GLU A 106 9.63 -6.56 6.43
CA GLU A 106 8.17 -6.51 6.53
C GLU A 106 7.68 -5.25 7.27
N GLU A 107 8.45 -4.80 8.27
CA GLU A 107 8.17 -3.61 9.05
C GLU A 107 8.24 -2.32 8.22
N GLU A 108 9.32 -2.13 7.44
CA GLU A 108 9.46 -0.98 6.53
C GLU A 108 8.31 -0.93 5.52
N ILE A 109 7.97 -2.08 4.95
CA ILE A 109 6.87 -2.21 3.99
C ILE A 109 5.53 -1.90 4.66
N GLY A 110 5.32 -2.39 5.89
CA GLY A 110 4.14 -2.08 6.67
C GLY A 110 4.00 -0.60 6.99
N TRP A 111 5.11 0.03 7.36
CA TRP A 111 5.14 1.47 7.62
C TRP A 111 4.80 2.28 6.37
N LEU A 112 5.42 1.99 5.22
CA LEU A 112 5.12 2.67 3.95
C LEU A 112 3.64 2.52 3.56
N GLY A 113 3.06 1.36 3.84
CA GLY A 113 1.65 1.09 3.60
C GLY A 113 0.73 1.94 4.46
N LEU A 114 0.92 1.89 5.78
CA LEU A 114 0.15 2.70 6.72
C LEU A 114 0.26 4.20 6.40
N TYR A 115 1.48 4.67 6.13
CA TYR A 115 1.72 6.07 5.81
C TYR A 115 0.96 6.49 4.54
N ALA A 116 1.00 5.69 3.47
CA ALA A 116 0.26 5.97 2.24
C ALA A 116 -1.26 6.08 2.48
N TYR A 117 -1.84 5.15 3.26
CA TYR A 117 -3.25 5.20 3.60
C TYR A 117 -3.60 6.45 4.40
N ILE A 118 -2.78 6.83 5.38
CA ILE A 118 -2.97 8.07 6.13
C ILE A 118 -2.97 9.29 5.20
N GLN A 119 -2.01 9.39 4.28
CA GLN A 119 -1.92 10.55 3.39
C GLN A 119 -3.11 10.67 2.44
N VAL A 120 -3.60 9.55 1.90
CA VAL A 120 -4.78 9.54 1.03
C VAL A 120 -6.06 9.88 1.81
N LEU A 121 -6.28 9.25 2.98
CA LEU A 121 -7.48 9.44 3.78
C LEU A 121 -7.56 10.85 4.39
N LYS A 122 -6.42 11.52 4.63
CA LYS A 122 -6.37 12.92 5.08
C LYS A 122 -7.09 13.89 4.15
N ARG A 123 -7.14 13.62 2.84
CA ARG A 123 -7.89 14.47 1.88
C ARG A 123 -9.40 14.48 2.13
N LYS A 124 -9.91 13.45 2.80
CA LYS A 124 -11.32 13.33 3.23
C LYS A 124 -11.40 13.11 4.74
N GLU A 125 -10.59 13.87 5.51
CA GLU A 125 -10.41 13.65 6.96
C GLU A 125 -11.73 13.65 7.74
N SER A 126 -12.68 14.54 7.41
CA SER A 126 -13.99 14.59 8.06
C SER A 126 -14.75 13.27 7.99
N GLN A 127 -14.60 12.52 6.89
CA GLN A 127 -15.25 11.22 6.66
C GLN A 127 -14.48 10.06 7.30
N HIS A 128 -13.22 10.26 7.69
CA HIS A 128 -12.29 9.18 8.08
C HIS A 128 -11.61 9.42 9.43
N LYS A 129 -12.11 10.35 10.26
CA LYS A 129 -11.47 10.75 11.53
C LYS A 129 -11.09 9.57 12.44
N GLN A 130 -12.03 8.66 12.69
CA GLN A 130 -11.81 7.49 13.53
C GLN A 130 -10.74 6.56 12.94
N LEU A 131 -10.85 6.27 11.64
CA LEU A 131 -9.90 5.43 10.94
C LEU A 131 -8.48 6.05 10.91
N LEU A 132 -8.39 7.36 10.68
CA LEU A 132 -7.13 8.10 10.71
C LEU A 132 -6.47 8.06 12.09
N SER A 133 -7.26 8.20 13.17
CA SER A 133 -6.75 8.07 14.54
C SER A 133 -6.14 6.69 14.78
N LEU A 134 -6.84 5.63 14.36
CA LEU A 134 -6.40 4.25 14.54
C LEU A 134 -5.15 3.93 13.70
N LEU A 135 -5.10 4.40 12.46
CA LEU A 135 -3.91 4.23 11.61
C LEU A 135 -2.69 4.99 12.14
N ARG A 136 -2.89 6.20 12.69
CA ARG A 136 -1.81 6.96 13.34
C ARG A 136 -1.29 6.24 14.58
N CYS A 137 -2.18 5.64 15.37
CA CYS A 137 -1.81 4.81 16.52
C CYS A 137 -0.99 3.59 16.07
N GLU A 138 -1.47 2.83 15.10
CA GLU A 138 -0.77 1.66 14.55
C GLU A 138 0.60 2.03 13.95
N LEU A 139 0.67 3.13 13.19
CA LEU A 139 1.92 3.64 12.63
C LEU A 139 2.95 3.96 13.72
N ALA A 140 2.51 4.53 14.84
CA ALA A 140 3.36 4.84 15.99
C ALA A 140 3.82 3.59 16.77
N HIS A 141 3.13 2.45 16.61
CA HIS A 141 3.57 1.17 17.18
C HIS A 141 4.58 0.45 16.27
N LYS A 142 4.55 0.67 14.94
CA LYS A 142 5.43 -0.01 13.99
C LYS A 142 6.85 0.57 13.90
N ILE A 143 7.09 1.77 14.39
CA ILE A 143 8.45 2.32 14.58
C ILE A 143 8.64 2.53 16.08
N HIS A 144 9.76 2.04 16.63
CA HIS A 144 10.12 2.30 18.03
C HIS A 144 9.96 3.80 18.32
N LYS A 145 9.19 4.14 19.38
CA LYS A 145 8.69 5.48 19.76
C LYS A 145 9.71 6.63 19.82
N SER A 146 10.98 6.40 19.50
CA SER A 146 12.09 7.31 19.74
C SER A 146 12.82 7.79 18.48
N GLU A 147 12.51 7.28 17.28
CA GLU A 147 13.17 7.76 16.07
C GLU A 147 12.25 8.61 15.17
N PRO A 148 12.71 9.80 14.71
CA PRO A 148 12.06 10.51 13.62
C PRO A 148 11.99 9.61 12.37
N LEU A 149 11.14 9.99 11.39
CA LEU A 149 11.02 9.31 10.09
C LEU A 149 12.38 8.73 9.66
N PRO A 150 12.54 7.39 9.57
CA PRO A 150 13.83 6.80 9.26
C PRO A 150 14.36 7.46 7.99
N SER A 151 15.58 7.97 8.03
CA SER A 151 16.16 8.78 6.94
C SER A 151 16.05 8.09 5.58
N GLN A 152 16.17 6.75 5.58
CA GLN A 152 15.99 5.87 4.42
C GLN A 152 14.59 5.85 3.79
N LEU A 153 13.54 6.26 4.52
CA LEU A 153 12.17 6.33 4.00
C LEU A 153 11.83 7.73 3.48
N LYS A 154 12.63 8.74 3.81
CA LYS A 154 12.38 10.16 3.49
C LYS A 154 12.22 10.38 2.00
N TYR A 155 13.09 9.77 1.19
CA TYR A 155 12.99 9.84 -0.27
C TYR A 155 11.65 9.28 -0.74
N ALA A 156 11.26 8.09 -0.30
CA ALA A 156 10.04 7.46 -0.80
C ALA A 156 8.77 8.26 -0.49
N VAL A 157 8.71 8.93 0.66
CA VAL A 157 7.52 9.66 1.10
C VAL A 157 7.49 11.14 0.71
N ASP A 158 8.56 11.65 0.09
CA ASP A 158 8.57 13.01 -0.44
C ASP A 158 7.47 13.16 -1.50
N ALA A 159 6.60 14.14 -1.30
CA ALA A 159 5.45 14.37 -2.17
C ALA A 159 5.87 14.78 -3.59
N SER A 160 7.05 15.38 -3.77
CA SER A 160 7.58 15.76 -5.08
C SER A 160 7.82 14.52 -5.96
N HIS A 161 8.31 13.43 -5.37
CA HIS A 161 8.60 12.16 -6.06
C HIS A 161 7.34 11.35 -6.40
N SER A 162 6.19 11.70 -5.82
CA SER A 162 4.89 11.07 -6.09
C SER A 162 3.84 12.05 -6.65
N SER A 163 4.27 13.24 -7.10
CA SER A 163 3.40 14.36 -7.49
C SER A 163 2.33 14.00 -8.53
N LEU A 164 2.67 13.16 -9.51
CA LEU A 164 1.73 12.68 -10.53
C LEU A 164 0.58 11.85 -9.95
N MET A 165 0.83 11.06 -8.89
CA MET A 165 -0.20 10.25 -8.26
C MET A 165 -1.28 11.13 -7.62
N TRP A 166 -0.91 12.30 -7.09
CA TRP A 166 -1.84 13.22 -6.43
C TRP A 166 -2.79 13.94 -7.39
N LYS A 167 -2.51 13.89 -8.70
CA LYS A 167 -3.39 14.39 -9.78
C LYS A 167 -4.54 13.42 -10.11
N ILE A 168 -4.48 12.18 -9.62
CA ILE A 168 -5.57 11.20 -9.78
C ILE A 168 -6.78 11.68 -8.98
N LYS A 169 -7.96 11.71 -9.63
CA LYS A 169 -9.24 12.02 -8.98
C LYS A 169 -9.82 10.76 -8.35
N TYR A 170 -10.29 10.83 -7.10
CA TYR A 170 -10.86 9.72 -6.33
C TYR A 170 -11.80 10.18 -5.19
#